data_AF-A0A3A6N637-F1
#
_entry.id   AF-A0A3A6N637-F1
#
_cell.length_a   1.000
_cell.length_b   1.000
_cell.length_c   1.000
_cell.angle_alpha   90.00
_cell.angle_beta   90.00
_cell.angle_gamma   90.00
#
_symmetry.space_group_name_H-M   'P 1'
#
loop_
_entity.id
_entity.type
_entity.pdbx_description
1 polymer ?
#
loop_
_entity_poly.entity_id
_entity_poly.type
_entity_poly.pdbx_seq_one_letter_code
_entity_poly.pdbx_strand_id
1 'polypeptide(L)' 'MNFTGLAPNAANLRIWLDQIALICLSEEFQKLKAELESIYQEVNFPEAGVTAFADALYAFLTEHEEVSITAT' A
#
# COMPACT_ATOMS: atom_id res chain seq x y z
N MET A 1 -1.78 -2.91 22.57
CA MET A 1 -2.92 -2.00 22.81
C MET A 1 -4.20 -2.73 22.46
N ASN A 2 -5.18 -2.74 23.38
CA ASN A 2 -6.45 -3.46 23.21
C ASN A 2 -7.53 -2.47 22.75
N PHE A 3 -8.18 -2.73 21.62
CA PHE A 3 -9.07 -1.80 20.92
C PHE A 3 -10.48 -2.36 20.70
N THR A 4 -10.94 -3.23 21.60
CA THR A 4 -12.21 -3.98 21.52
C THR A 4 -13.50 -3.14 21.63
N GLY A 5 -13.46 -1.84 21.34
CA GLY A 5 -14.61 -0.93 21.48
C GLY A 5 -14.81 0.08 20.34
N LEU A 6 -14.16 -0.09 19.18
CA LEU A 6 -14.31 0.86 18.07
C LEU A 6 -15.60 0.61 17.26
N ALA A 7 -16.24 1.72 16.85
CA ALA A 7 -17.42 1.72 16.00
C ALA A 7 -17.21 0.89 14.71
N PRO A 8 -18.26 0.34 14.08
CA PRO A 8 -18.14 -0.56 12.92
C PRO A 8 -17.25 -0.02 11.80
N ASN A 9 -17.30 1.30 11.56
CA ASN A 9 -16.49 1.98 10.54
C ASN A 9 -14.98 1.93 10.85
N ALA A 10 -14.62 1.90 12.13
CA ALA A 10 -13.23 1.89 12.55
C ALA A 10 -12.67 0.47 12.74
N ALA A 11 -13.53 -0.55 12.88
CA ALA A 11 -13.12 -1.94 12.69
C ALA A 11 -12.74 -2.22 11.23
N ASN A 12 -13.49 -1.68 10.26
CA ASN A 12 -13.13 -1.74 8.84
C ASN A 12 -11.80 -1.02 8.60
N LEU A 13 -11.63 0.22 9.09
CA LEU A 13 -10.37 0.94 8.99
C LEU A 13 -9.19 0.12 9.54
N ARG A 14 -9.38 -0.64 10.61
CA ARG A 14 -8.33 -1.50 11.16
C ARG A 14 -7.90 -2.60 10.20
N ILE A 15 -8.86 -3.28 9.57
CA ILE A 15 -8.58 -4.32 8.57
C ILE A 15 -7.78 -3.73 7.41
N TRP A 16 -8.17 -2.55 6.92
CA TRP A 16 -7.43 -1.85 5.86
C TRP A 16 -6.01 -1.47 6.28
N LEU A 17 -5.82 -0.97 7.50
CA LEU A 17 -4.49 -0.62 8.02
C LEU A 17 -3.59 -1.85 8.17
N ASP A 18 -4.13 -2.96 8.66
CA ASP A 18 -3.38 -4.21 8.80
C ASP A 18 -2.98 -4.77 7.41
N GLN A 19 -3.86 -4.66 6.41
CA GLN A 19 -3.54 -5.01 5.01
C GLN A 19 -2.44 -4.12 4.41
N ILE A 20 -2.54 -2.80 4.57
CA ILE A 20 -1.51 -1.85 4.11
C ILE A 20 -0.17 -2.16 4.78
N ALA A 21 -0.18 -2.47 6.08
CA ALA A 21 1.03 -2.86 6.80
C ALA A 21 1.67 -4.13 6.21
N LEU A 22 0.87 -5.14 5.88
CA LEU A 22 1.36 -6.36 5.23
C LEU A 22 1.96 -6.08 3.84
N ILE A 23 1.29 -5.26 3.02
CA ILE A 23 1.82 -4.82 1.72
C ILE A 23 3.17 -4.13 1.91
N CYS A 24 3.24 -3.18 2.85
CA CYS A 24 4.47 -2.44 3.13
C CYS A 24 5.61 -3.33 3.62
N LEU A 25 5.32 -4.45 4.28
CA LEU A 25 6.35 -5.39 4.74
C LEU A 25 6.82 -6.37 3.66
N SER A 26 6.12 -6.44 2.53
CA SER A 26 6.47 -7.36 1.45
C SER A 26 7.73 -6.91 0.70
N GLU A 27 8.59 -7.87 0.35
CA GLU A 27 9.84 -7.59 -0.37
C GLU A 27 9.57 -7.01 -1.76
N GLU A 28 8.52 -7.49 -2.42
CA GLU A 28 8.11 -7.03 -3.76
C GLU A 28 7.70 -5.56 -3.74
N PHE A 29 6.89 -5.16 -2.76
CA PHE A 29 6.53 -3.76 -2.56
C PHE A 29 7.75 -2.88 -2.30
N GLN A 30 8.65 -3.32 -1.40
CA GLN A 30 9.85 -2.54 -1.08
C GLN A 30 10.78 -2.38 -2.28
N LYS A 31 10.89 -3.41 -3.12
CA LYS A 31 11.63 -3.34 -4.40
C LYS A 31 11.00 -2.35 -5.37
N LEU A 32 9.70 -2.48 -5.64
CA LEU A 32 9.00 -1.58 -6.56
C LEU A 32 9.10 -0.12 -6.08
N LYS A 33 8.87 0.12 -4.79
CA LYS A 33 9.02 1.46 -4.19
C LYS A 33 10.43 2.02 -4.43
N ALA A 34 11.48 1.22 -4.18
CA ALA A 34 12.86 1.67 -4.36
C ALA A 34 13.20 1.98 -5.83
N GLU A 35 12.69 1.16 -6.76
CA GLU A 35 12.85 1.39 -8.21
C GLU A 35 12.16 2.69 -8.66
N LEU A 36 10.90 2.89 -8.25
CA LEU A 36 10.16 4.12 -8.54
C LEU A 36 10.82 5.36 -7.92
N GLU A 37 11.30 5.24 -6.68
CA GLU A 37 12.00 6.34 -5.99
C GLU A 37 13.28 6.72 -6.74
N SER A 38 14.06 5.74 -7.22
CA SER A 38 15.24 5.99 -8.06
C SER A 38 14.88 6.74 -9.34
N ILE A 39 13.84 6.30 -10.04
CA ILE A 39 13.36 6.95 -11.29
C ILE A 39 12.93 8.40 -11.01
N TYR A 40 12.20 8.63 -9.92
CA TYR A 40 11.76 9.97 -9.54
C TYR A 40 12.92 10.88 -9.12
N GLN A 41 13.92 10.34 -8.44
CA GLN A 41 15.14 11.08 -8.10
C GLN A 41 15.94 11.46 -9.36
N GLU A 42 16.08 10.55 -10.33
CA GLU A 42 16.81 10.80 -11.58
C GLU A 42 16.24 11.97 -12.38
N VAL A 43 14.91 12.14 -12.37
CA VAL A 43 14.24 13.24 -13.07
C VAL A 43 14.02 14.49 -12.20
N ASN A 44 14.60 14.54 -10.99
CA ASN A 44 14.40 15.60 -9.99
C ASN A 44 12.91 15.86 -9.66
N PHE A 45 12.12 14.80 -9.57
CA PHE A 45 10.72 14.90 -9.22
C PHE A 45 10.56 15.32 -7.73
N PRO A 46 9.73 16.32 -7.41
CA PRO A 46 9.47 16.72 -6.04
C PRO A 46 8.89 15.57 -5.21
N GLU A 47 9.28 15.46 -3.94
CA GLU A 47 8.73 14.44 -3.03
C GLU A 47 8.88 12.99 -3.53
N ALA A 48 9.95 12.69 -4.28
CA ALA A 48 10.21 11.41 -4.93
C ALA A 48 9.88 10.17 -4.06
N GLY A 49 10.28 10.15 -2.79
CA GLY A 49 10.00 9.04 -1.88
C GLY A 49 8.53 8.88 -1.48
N VAL A 50 7.80 9.99 -1.33
CA VAL A 50 6.36 9.96 -1.01
C VAL A 50 5.56 9.54 -2.25
N THR A 51 5.93 10.06 -3.43
CA THR A 51 5.29 9.70 -4.69
C THR A 51 5.53 8.23 -5.03
N ALA A 52 6.77 7.73 -4.92
CA ALA A 52 7.10 6.32 -5.12
C ALA A 52 6.32 5.40 -4.17
N PHE A 53 6.17 5.80 -2.90
CA PHE A 53 5.38 5.05 -1.94
C PHE A 53 3.89 4.99 -2.34
N ALA A 54 3.31 6.13 -2.72
CA ALA A 54 1.90 6.21 -3.11
C ALA A 54 1.61 5.37 -4.37
N ASP A 55 2.47 5.47 -5.38
CA ASP A 55 2.30 4.75 -6.65
C ASP A 55 2.50 3.25 -6.48
N ALA A 56 3.53 2.82 -5.72
CA ALA A 56 3.71 1.42 -5.39
C ALA A 56 2.51 0.87 -4.61
N LEU A 57 1.97 1.64 -3.63
CA LEU A 57 0.84 1.18 -2.84
C LEU A 57 -0.42 1.07 -3.69
N TYR A 58 -0.64 2.01 -4.61
CA TYR A 58 -1.75 1.97 -5.55
C TYR A 58 -1.71 0.71 -6.43
N ALA A 59 -0.53 0.39 -7.00
CA ALA A 59 -0.36 -0.82 -7.82
C ALA A 59 -0.77 -2.10 -7.06
N PHE A 60 -0.29 -2.27 -5.83
CA PHE A 60 -0.61 -3.43 -5.00
C PHE A 60 -2.08 -3.48 -4.56
N LEU A 61 -2.69 -2.33 -4.24
CA LEU A 61 -4.11 -2.29 -3.88
C LEU A 61 -5.00 -2.68 -5.08
N THR A 62 -4.64 -2.24 -6.29
CA THR A 62 -5.39 -2.62 -7.52
C THR A 62 -5.25 -4.09 -7.88
N GLU A 63 -4.07 -4.68 -7.70
CA GLU A 63 -3.86 -6.12 -7.93
C GLU A 63 -4.66 -7.00 -6.95
N HIS A 64 -4.78 -6.57 -5.70
CA HIS A 64 -5.59 -7.26 -4.69
C HIS A 64 -7.11 -7.15 -4.94
N GLU A 65 -7.58 -6.09 -5.58
CA GLU A 65 -8.99 -5.90 -5.92
C GLU A 65 -9.46 -6.90 -6.99
N GLU A 66 -8.61 -7.24 -7.97
CA GLU A 66 -8.97 -8.15 -9.07
C GLU A 66 -9.07 -9.64 -8.65
N VAL A 67 -8.33 -10.06 -7.61
CA VAL A 67 -8.39 -11.44 -7.07
C VAL A 67 -9.77 -11.76 -6.49
N SER A 68 -10.54 -10.73 -6.11
CA SER A 68 -11.88 -10.90 -5.53
C SER A 68 -12.98 -11.15 -6.57
N ILE A 69 -12.71 -10.95 -7.87
CA ILE A 69 -13.74 -10.87 -8.93
C ILE A 69 -13.75 -12.13 -9.82
N THR A 70 -12.74 -13.00 -9.74
CA THR A 70 -12.60 -14.17 -10.64
C THR A 70 -12.96 -15.53 -10.02
N ALA A 71 -13.46 -15.56 -8.78
CA ALA A 71 -13.98 -16.78 -8.15
C ALA A 71 -15.52 -16.92 -8.34
N THR A 72 -15.96 -17.06 -9.59
CA THR A 72 -17.34 -17.49 -9.94
C THR A 72 -17.35 -18.37 -11.18
#